data_AF-A0A8I0CZQ7-F1
#
_entry.id   AF-A0A8I0CZQ7-F1
#
_cell.length_a   1.000
_cell.length_b   1.000
_cell.length_c   1.000
_cell.angle_alpha   90.00
_cell.angle_beta   90.00
_cell.angle_gamma   90.00
#
_symmetry.space_group_name_H-M   'P 1'
#
loop_
_entity.id
_entity.type
_entity.pdbx_description
1 polymer ?
#
loop_
_entity_poly.entity_id
_entity_poly.type
_entity_poly.pdbx_seq_one_letter_code
_entity_poly.pdbx_strand_id
1 'polypeptide(L)'
;MSGTIQSSNCVPGVSGWKLNTVTGEFEINSCTRGSAANAPERQMVSVEVASWSKYDLPKNTANLLQFMQAELQKLPERYRHVAEFEEFDASYGDESFNSRLFLTYARLETEEELADRLEKAKVAGTRVSIKNGLTTVIHDGVVRYMIGKLDQPDPEPPDPFKVDDARAYINEATISDATIDNSLAANWSIRVKLGSYGRPYAAGFGMGELEGFEFNLD
;
A
#
# COMPACT_ATOMS: atom_id res chain seq x y z
N MET A 1 -8.86 17.57 31.80
CA MET A 1 -7.90 17.58 30.67
C MET A 1 -8.70 17.35 29.40
N SER A 2 -8.44 18.11 28.34
CA SER A 2 -9.12 17.96 27.05
C SER A 2 -8.95 16.53 26.53
N GLY A 3 -10.04 15.77 26.47
CA GLY A 3 -10.06 14.34 26.12
C GLY A 3 -9.87 14.06 24.63
N THR A 4 -9.09 14.87 23.93
CA THR A 4 -8.95 14.77 22.48
C THR A 4 -7.56 15.22 22.02
N ILE A 5 -6.94 14.41 21.16
CA ILE A 5 -5.71 14.71 20.43
C ILE A 5 -6.07 14.79 18.95
N GLN A 6 -5.64 15.82 18.23
CA GLN A 6 -6.01 16.00 16.82
C GLN A 6 -4.88 16.66 16.01
N SER A 7 -4.93 16.49 14.69
CA SER A 7 -4.03 17.19 13.76
C SER A 7 -4.34 18.70 13.69
N SER A 8 -3.37 19.49 13.25
CA SER A 8 -3.52 20.94 13.09
C SER A 8 -4.55 21.36 12.04
N ASN A 9 -4.89 20.47 11.11
CA ASN A 9 -5.87 20.67 10.04
C ASN A 9 -7.17 19.86 10.25
N CYS A 10 -7.46 19.47 11.49
CA CYS A 10 -8.63 18.66 11.79
C CYS A 10 -9.94 19.42 11.54
N VAL A 11 -10.72 18.95 10.58
CA VAL A 11 -12.11 19.36 10.31
C VAL A 11 -12.96 18.09 10.33
N PRO A 12 -13.93 17.95 11.27
CA PRO A 12 -14.75 16.75 11.39
C PRO A 12 -15.38 16.35 10.05
N GLY A 13 -15.20 15.08 9.65
CA GLY A 13 -15.69 14.51 8.39
C GLY A 13 -15.03 15.03 7.10
N VAL A 14 -14.02 15.90 7.17
CA VAL A 14 -13.44 16.56 5.98
C VAL A 14 -11.94 16.35 5.86
N SER A 15 -11.16 16.66 6.90
CA SER A 15 -9.69 16.61 6.83
C SER A 15 -9.02 16.35 8.16
N GLY A 16 -7.80 15.83 8.10
CA GLY A 16 -6.95 15.63 9.27
C GLY A 16 -7.28 14.35 10.04
N TRP A 17 -6.85 14.28 11.30
CA TRP A 17 -7.16 13.15 12.17
C TRP A 17 -7.52 13.62 13.57
N LYS A 18 -8.36 12.84 14.26
CA LYS A 18 -8.83 13.09 15.62
C LYS A 18 -8.92 11.80 16.40
N LEU A 19 -8.36 11.79 17.60
CA LEU A 19 -8.49 10.74 18.61
C LEU A 19 -9.22 11.30 19.82
N ASN A 20 -10.39 10.74 20.15
CA ASN A 20 -11.08 11.00 21.39
C ASN A 20 -10.59 10.02 22.46
N THR A 21 -9.85 10.50 23.45
CA THR A 21 -9.25 9.66 24.49
C THR A 21 -10.24 9.24 25.58
N VAL A 22 -11.47 9.77 25.57
CA VAL A 22 -12.55 9.40 26.50
C VAL A 22 -13.43 8.31 25.91
N THR A 23 -13.78 8.41 24.61
CA THR A 23 -14.63 7.42 23.94
C THR A 23 -13.84 6.34 23.21
N GLY A 24 -12.54 6.57 22.95
CA GLY A 24 -11.69 5.69 22.14
C GLY A 24 -11.90 5.83 20.63
N GLU A 25 -12.75 6.77 20.19
CA GLU A 25 -13.01 6.99 18.76
C GLU A 25 -11.79 7.59 18.07
N PHE A 26 -11.39 6.97 16.96
CA PHE A 26 -10.32 7.46 16.09
C PHE A 26 -10.85 7.70 14.68
N GLU A 27 -10.70 8.94 14.21
CA GLU A 27 -11.12 9.41 12.90
C GLU A 27 -9.88 9.82 12.10
N ILE A 28 -9.72 9.27 10.89
CA ILE A 28 -8.66 9.64 9.95
C ILE A 28 -9.27 10.02 8.61
N ASN A 29 -9.30 11.32 8.32
CA ASN A 29 -9.79 11.88 7.08
C ASN A 29 -8.59 12.18 6.18
N SER A 30 -8.09 11.15 5.50
CA SER A 30 -7.02 11.30 4.51
C SER A 30 -7.61 11.83 3.20
N CYS A 31 -7.77 13.13 3.09
CA CYS A 31 -7.90 13.78 1.78
C CYS A 31 -6.53 13.78 1.09
N THR A 32 -6.15 12.64 0.50
CA THR A 32 -5.11 12.65 -0.53
C THR A 32 -5.72 13.41 -1.71
N ARG A 33 -5.10 14.52 -2.14
CA ARG A 33 -5.44 15.17 -3.40
C ARG A 33 -5.29 14.12 -4.51
N GLY A 34 -6.39 13.71 -5.13
CA GLY A 34 -6.43 12.60 -6.10
C GLY A 34 -6.95 11.26 -5.57
N SER A 35 -7.36 11.15 -4.29
CA SER A 35 -8.07 9.96 -3.80
C SER A 35 -9.52 9.98 -4.28
N ALA A 36 -9.83 9.11 -5.24
CA ALA A 36 -11.19 8.90 -5.73
C ALA A 36 -12.18 8.46 -4.62
N ALA A 37 -11.69 7.99 -3.47
CA ALA A 37 -12.51 7.55 -2.34
C ALA A 37 -13.22 8.71 -1.61
N ASN A 38 -12.70 9.93 -1.67
CA ASN A 38 -13.26 11.11 -0.96
C ASN A 38 -13.99 12.10 -1.88
N ALA A 39 -14.18 11.74 -3.15
CA ALA A 39 -15.06 12.45 -4.06
C ALA A 39 -16.30 11.58 -4.31
N PRO A 40 -17.26 11.56 -3.35
CA PRO A 40 -18.49 10.76 -3.46
C PRO A 40 -19.41 11.27 -4.58
N GLU A 41 -19.18 12.50 -5.05
CA GLU A 41 -19.92 13.09 -6.14
C GLU A 41 -19.29 12.78 -7.51
N ARG A 42 -20.12 12.89 -8.56
CA ARG A 42 -19.69 12.73 -9.96
C ARG A 42 -18.65 13.79 -10.30
N GLN A 43 -17.56 13.37 -10.93
CA GLN A 43 -16.49 14.27 -11.34
C GLN A 43 -16.62 14.64 -12.81
N MET A 44 -15.95 15.73 -13.20
CA MET A 44 -15.78 16.06 -14.61
C MET A 44 -14.77 15.09 -15.23
N VAL A 45 -15.16 14.46 -16.33
CA VAL A 45 -14.31 13.56 -17.12
C VAL A 45 -14.21 14.08 -18.56
N SER A 46 -13.03 13.89 -19.15
CA SER A 46 -12.82 14.07 -20.58
C SER A 46 -13.14 12.75 -21.28
N VAL A 47 -14.08 12.79 -22.23
CA VAL A 47 -14.48 11.63 -23.02
C VAL A 47 -13.81 11.74 -24.38
N GLU A 48 -12.90 10.83 -24.69
CA GLU A 48 -12.40 10.65 -26.06
C GLU A 48 -13.46 9.96 -26.90
N VAL A 49 -13.96 10.65 -27.93
CA VAL A 49 -14.96 10.10 -28.85
C VAL A 49 -14.28 9.34 -29.98
N ALA A 50 -13.22 9.92 -30.53
CA ALA A 50 -12.44 9.33 -31.60
C ALA A 50 -11.07 10.01 -31.70
N SER A 51 -10.12 9.27 -32.28
CA SER A 51 -8.80 9.78 -32.65
C SER A 51 -8.42 9.32 -34.05
N TRP A 52 -7.82 10.23 -34.81
CA TRP A 52 -7.38 9.99 -36.19
C TRP A 52 -5.92 10.37 -36.35
N SER A 53 -5.20 9.55 -37.13
CA SER A 53 -3.87 9.95 -37.60
C SER A 53 -4.00 11.17 -38.50
N LYS A 54 -3.12 12.15 -38.35
CA LYS A 54 -3.10 13.34 -39.21
C LYS A 54 -2.93 12.99 -40.70
N TYR A 55 -2.33 11.84 -40.99
CA TYR A 55 -2.13 11.34 -42.35
C TYR A 55 -3.40 10.83 -43.03
N ASP A 56 -4.37 10.35 -42.24
CA ASP A 56 -5.64 9.82 -42.74
C ASP A 56 -6.70 10.92 -42.91
N LEU A 57 -6.42 12.12 -42.40
CA LEU A 57 -7.34 13.25 -42.50
C LEU A 57 -7.37 13.85 -43.92
N PRO A 58 -8.52 14.40 -44.34
CA PRO A 58 -8.61 15.12 -45.60
C PRO A 58 -7.61 16.29 -45.64
N LYS A 59 -6.75 16.32 -46.66
CA LYS A 59 -5.73 17.37 -46.83
C LYS A 59 -6.33 18.72 -47.26
N ASN A 60 -7.46 18.69 -47.96
CA ASN A 60 -8.15 19.91 -48.40
C ASN A 60 -8.97 20.50 -47.25
N THR A 61 -8.82 21.80 -46.99
CA THR A 61 -9.46 22.51 -45.87
C THR A 61 -10.99 22.42 -45.89
N ALA A 62 -11.64 22.50 -47.06
CA ALA A 62 -13.09 22.42 -47.14
C ALA A 62 -13.59 21.00 -46.80
N ASN A 63 -12.89 19.97 -47.28
CA ASN A 63 -13.20 18.59 -46.95
C ASN A 63 -12.90 18.26 -45.48
N LEU A 64 -11.84 18.84 -44.91
CA LEU A 64 -11.51 18.69 -43.49
C LEU A 64 -12.60 19.33 -42.61
N LEU A 65 -13.08 20.52 -42.97
CA LEU A 65 -14.16 21.18 -42.25
C LEU A 65 -15.47 20.38 -42.32
N GLN A 66 -15.82 19.87 -43.50
CA GLN A 66 -16.98 18.98 -43.66
C GLN A 66 -16.84 17.71 -42.85
N PHE A 67 -15.65 17.11 -42.83
CA PHE A 67 -15.34 15.93 -42.02
C PHE A 67 -15.53 16.22 -40.54
N MET A 68 -14.89 17.27 -40.00
CA MET A 68 -15.02 17.63 -38.59
C MET A 68 -16.47 17.96 -38.21
N GLN A 69 -17.20 18.64 -39.08
CA GLN A 69 -18.61 18.92 -38.86
C GLN A 69 -19.46 17.63 -38.85
N ALA A 70 -19.19 16.69 -39.75
CA ALA A 70 -19.88 15.39 -39.77
C ALA A 70 -19.58 14.57 -38.51
N GLU A 71 -18.33 14.54 -38.05
CA GLU A 71 -17.94 13.87 -36.80
C GLU A 71 -18.62 14.53 -35.58
N LEU A 72 -18.66 15.87 -35.53
CA LEU A 72 -19.36 16.60 -34.47
C LEU A 72 -20.86 16.27 -34.41
N GLN A 73 -21.51 16.02 -35.56
CA GLN A 73 -22.93 15.65 -35.59
C GLN A 73 -23.21 14.26 -35.01
N LYS A 74 -22.23 13.35 -35.00
CA LYS A 74 -22.36 12.01 -34.39
C LYS A 74 -22.42 12.09 -32.86
N LEU A 75 -21.91 13.16 -32.25
CA LEU A 75 -21.98 13.35 -30.82
C LEU A 75 -23.42 13.63 -30.37
N PRO A 76 -23.77 13.23 -29.13
CA PRO A 76 -25.05 13.62 -28.52
C PRO A 76 -25.20 15.14 -28.55
N GLU A 77 -26.35 15.64 -28.99
CA GLU A 77 -26.62 17.07 -29.21
C GLU A 77 -26.26 17.93 -27.99
N ARG A 78 -26.56 17.43 -26.78
CA ARG A 78 -26.26 18.07 -25.50
C ARG A 78 -24.77 18.30 -25.22
N TYR A 79 -23.85 17.64 -25.94
CA TYR A 79 -22.40 17.79 -25.71
C TYR A 79 -21.66 18.44 -26.89
N ARG A 80 -22.32 18.67 -28.04
CA ARG A 80 -21.66 19.25 -29.22
C ARG A 80 -21.07 20.64 -28.98
N HIS A 81 -21.67 21.42 -28.09
CA HIS A 81 -21.23 22.78 -27.78
C HIS A 81 -20.00 22.85 -26.86
N VAL A 82 -19.65 21.75 -26.19
CA VAL A 82 -18.46 21.61 -25.32
C VAL A 82 -17.45 20.61 -25.89
N ALA A 83 -17.67 20.16 -27.14
CA ALA A 83 -16.77 19.25 -27.81
C ALA A 83 -15.62 20.03 -28.45
N GLU A 84 -14.41 19.50 -28.32
CA GLU A 84 -13.18 20.13 -28.77
C GLU A 84 -12.42 19.17 -29.67
N PHE A 85 -11.82 19.75 -30.71
CA PHE A 85 -10.84 19.05 -31.53
C PHE A 85 -9.44 19.45 -31.05
N GLU A 86 -8.69 18.50 -30.51
CA GLU A 86 -7.34 18.72 -30.00
C GLU A 86 -6.32 18.01 -30.89
N GLU A 87 -5.30 18.72 -31.33
CA GLU A 87 -4.15 18.11 -31.98
C GLU A 87 -3.10 17.77 -30.93
N PHE A 88 -2.69 16.50 -30.89
CA PHE A 88 -1.62 16.05 -30.03
C PHE A 88 -0.49 15.49 -30.88
N ASP A 89 0.70 16.04 -30.66
CA ASP A 89 1.93 15.59 -31.29
C ASP A 89 2.83 14.90 -30.26
N ALA A 90 2.91 13.58 -30.37
CA ALA A 90 3.67 12.74 -29.45
C ALA A 90 5.13 12.52 -29.89
N SER A 91 5.69 13.38 -30.75
CA SER A 91 7.04 13.22 -31.27
C SER A 91 8.11 13.55 -30.21
N TYR A 92 8.41 12.61 -29.33
CA TYR A 92 9.63 12.61 -28.50
C TYR A 92 10.50 11.42 -28.90
N GLY A 93 11.62 11.68 -29.57
CA GLY A 93 12.57 10.64 -29.99
C GLY A 93 12.45 10.21 -31.45
N ASP A 94 13.06 9.07 -31.75
CA ASP A 94 13.29 8.50 -33.08
C ASP A 94 12.02 8.41 -33.95
N GLU A 95 11.81 9.45 -34.75
CA GLU A 95 11.05 9.55 -36.02
C GLU A 95 9.69 8.82 -36.14
N SER A 96 9.08 8.34 -35.06
CA SER A 96 7.73 7.79 -35.07
C SER A 96 6.70 8.92 -35.01
N PHE A 97 6.52 9.56 -36.17
CA PHE A 97 5.51 10.60 -36.36
C PHE A 97 4.10 10.05 -36.08
N ASN A 98 3.55 10.35 -34.92
CA ASN A 98 2.20 9.97 -34.52
C ASN A 98 1.36 11.20 -34.14
N SER A 99 1.41 12.26 -34.96
CA SER A 99 0.49 13.39 -34.80
C SER A 99 -0.94 12.93 -35.03
N ARG A 100 -1.81 13.23 -34.07
CA ARG A 100 -3.19 12.77 -34.04
C ARG A 100 -4.13 13.91 -33.73
N LEU A 101 -5.31 13.85 -34.35
CA LEU A 101 -6.43 14.71 -34.02
C LEU A 101 -7.40 13.92 -33.15
N PHE A 102 -7.74 14.47 -31.99
CA PHE A 102 -8.69 13.91 -31.04
C PHE A 102 -9.98 14.73 -31.09
N LEU A 103 -11.12 14.06 -30.98
CA LEU A 103 -12.40 14.69 -30.69
C LEU A 103 -12.80 14.29 -29.27
N THR A 104 -12.81 15.27 -28.38
CA THR A 104 -13.11 15.07 -26.97
C THR A 104 -14.26 15.96 -26.53
N TYR A 105 -14.91 15.64 -25.41
CA TYR A 105 -15.78 16.58 -24.73
C TYR A 105 -15.78 16.31 -23.23
N ALA A 106 -16.00 17.36 -22.44
CA ALA A 106 -16.08 17.24 -20.99
C ALA A 106 -17.53 17.05 -20.51
N ARG A 107 -17.75 16.11 -19.59
CA ARG A 107 -19.04 15.95 -18.90
C ARG A 107 -18.85 15.42 -17.48
N LEU A 108 -19.89 15.51 -16.67
CA LEU A 108 -19.94 14.73 -15.43
C LEU A 108 -19.97 13.23 -15.75
N GLU A 109 -19.31 12.44 -14.90
CA GLU A 109 -19.42 10.98 -14.88
C GLU A 109 -20.89 10.53 -14.92
N THR A 110 -21.13 9.38 -15.53
CA THR A 110 -22.39 8.65 -15.41
C THR A 110 -22.47 7.96 -14.05
N GLU A 111 -23.65 7.46 -13.69
CA GLU A 111 -23.80 6.66 -12.45
C GLU A 111 -22.98 5.38 -12.49
N GLU A 112 -22.86 4.77 -13.66
CA GLU A 112 -22.08 3.56 -13.88
C GLU A 112 -20.58 3.85 -13.73
N GLU A 113 -20.05 4.90 -14.37
CA GLU A 113 -18.65 5.31 -14.21
C GLU A 113 -18.32 5.71 -12.75
N LEU A 114 -19.25 6.37 -12.06
CA LEU A 114 -19.13 6.67 -10.63
C LEU A 114 -19.08 5.38 -9.81
N ALA A 115 -19.99 4.43 -10.05
CA ALA A 115 -20.03 3.15 -9.35
C ALA A 115 -18.73 2.36 -9.60
N ASP A 116 -18.25 2.30 -10.84
CA ASP A 116 -16.99 1.68 -11.21
C ASP A 116 -15.79 2.33 -10.55
N ARG A 117 -15.74 3.67 -10.52
CA ARG A 117 -14.69 4.41 -9.83
C ARG A 117 -14.70 4.13 -8.33
N LEU A 118 -15.87 4.14 -7.70
CA LEU A 118 -16.02 3.83 -6.29
C LEU A 118 -15.65 2.37 -5.99
N GLU A 119 -15.98 1.43 -6.88
CA GLU A 119 -15.59 0.03 -6.74
C GLU A 119 -14.07 -0.15 -6.87
N LYS A 120 -13.44 0.45 -7.88
CA LYS A 120 -11.98 0.47 -8.02
C LYS A 120 -11.31 1.12 -6.80
N ALA A 121 -11.90 2.18 -6.25
CA ALA A 121 -11.41 2.84 -5.04
C ALA A 121 -11.55 1.96 -3.77
N LYS A 122 -12.44 0.97 -3.74
CA LYS A 122 -12.50 -0.01 -2.64
C LYS A 122 -11.34 -0.99 -2.67
N VAL A 123 -10.79 -1.25 -3.85
CA VAL A 123 -9.71 -2.22 -4.07
C VAL A 123 -8.34 -1.53 -3.99
N ALA A 124 -8.21 -0.34 -4.56
CA ALA A 124 -6.95 0.39 -4.63
C ALA A 124 -6.58 1.06 -3.30
N GLY A 125 -5.34 0.84 -2.83
CA GLY A 125 -4.79 1.46 -1.63
C GLY A 125 -5.16 0.75 -0.32
N THR A 126 -4.86 1.41 0.79
CA THR A 126 -5.07 0.84 2.13
C THR A 126 -6.48 1.15 2.64
N ARG A 127 -7.23 0.10 2.96
CA ARG A 127 -8.53 0.19 3.61
C ARG A 127 -8.49 -0.49 4.97
N VAL A 128 -9.02 0.19 5.99
CA VAL A 128 -9.26 -0.37 7.31
C VAL A 128 -10.76 -0.54 7.49
N SER A 129 -11.22 -1.73 7.88
CA SER A 129 -12.63 -1.97 8.22
C SER A 129 -12.76 -2.59 9.60
N ILE A 130 -13.70 -2.08 10.39
CA ILE A 130 -14.04 -2.62 11.71
C ILE A 130 -15.47 -3.16 11.62
N LYS A 131 -15.63 -4.48 11.76
CA LYS A 131 -16.95 -5.15 11.77
C LYS A 131 -16.95 -6.26 12.81
N ASN A 132 -17.98 -6.32 13.65
CA ASN A 132 -18.13 -7.37 14.67
C ASN A 132 -16.88 -7.57 15.56
N GLY A 133 -16.22 -6.47 15.95
CA GLY A 133 -14.98 -6.53 16.76
C GLY A 133 -13.71 -6.90 15.98
N LEU A 134 -13.82 -7.26 14.70
CA LEU A 134 -12.69 -7.58 13.82
C LEU A 134 -12.26 -6.34 13.05
N THR A 135 -11.02 -5.90 13.28
CA THR A 135 -10.34 -4.91 12.45
C THR A 135 -9.60 -5.65 11.33
N THR A 136 -9.88 -5.31 10.08
CA THR A 136 -9.20 -5.87 8.90
C THR A 136 -8.50 -4.75 8.16
N VAL A 137 -7.22 -4.92 7.88
CA VAL A 137 -6.44 -4.01 7.04
C VAL A 137 -6.19 -4.67 5.71
N ILE A 138 -6.64 -4.03 4.64
CA ILE A 138 -6.57 -4.49 3.26
C ILE A 138 -5.70 -3.49 2.51
N HIS A 139 -4.77 -3.97 1.68
CA HIS A 139 -4.02 -3.12 0.77
C HIS A 139 -4.02 -3.76 -0.61
N ASP A 140 -4.52 -3.03 -1.60
CA ASP A 140 -4.69 -3.50 -2.99
C ASP A 140 -5.51 -4.80 -3.08
N GLY A 141 -6.64 -4.84 -2.35
CA GLY A 141 -7.53 -6.01 -2.27
C GLY A 141 -6.99 -7.19 -1.43
N VAL A 142 -5.73 -7.16 -1.00
CA VAL A 142 -5.11 -8.21 -0.19
C VAL A 142 -5.22 -7.88 1.29
N VAL A 143 -5.77 -8.79 2.10
CA VAL A 143 -5.75 -8.67 3.56
C VAL A 143 -4.29 -8.72 4.02
N ARG A 144 -3.82 -7.64 4.66
CA ARG A 144 -2.45 -7.54 5.20
C ARG A 144 -2.35 -8.04 6.62
N TYR A 145 -3.34 -7.69 7.45
CA TYR A 145 -3.45 -8.21 8.81
C TYR A 145 -4.87 -8.03 9.34
N MET A 146 -5.21 -8.83 10.34
CA MET A 146 -6.48 -8.81 11.06
C MET A 146 -6.21 -8.72 12.56
N ILE A 147 -7.01 -7.94 13.29
CA ILE A 147 -6.93 -7.79 14.75
C ILE A 147 -8.33 -8.07 15.32
N GLY A 148 -8.43 -8.98 16.29
CA GLY A 148 -9.68 -9.29 17.00
C GLY A 148 -10.47 -10.52 16.52
N LYS A 149 -9.87 -11.41 15.71
CA LYS A 149 -10.50 -12.70 15.34
C LYS A 149 -10.07 -13.80 16.32
N LEU A 150 -10.87 -14.01 17.35
CA LEU A 150 -10.60 -14.98 18.42
C LEU A 150 -11.31 -16.32 18.23
N ASP A 151 -12.43 -16.33 17.51
CA ASP A 151 -13.41 -17.44 17.59
C ASP A 151 -13.48 -18.34 16.33
N GLN A 152 -12.49 -18.34 15.44
CA GLN A 152 -12.43 -19.29 14.32
C GLN A 152 -11.45 -20.44 14.60
N PRO A 153 -11.80 -21.69 14.27
CA PRO A 153 -10.85 -22.79 14.32
C PRO A 153 -9.70 -22.48 13.37
N ASP A 154 -8.46 -22.66 13.85
CA ASP A 154 -7.24 -22.41 13.12
C ASP A 154 -7.25 -23.13 11.76
N PRO A 155 -7.09 -22.43 10.62
CA PRO A 155 -6.47 -23.06 9.47
C PRO A 155 -5.02 -23.43 9.82
N GLU A 156 -4.51 -24.49 9.19
CA GLU A 156 -3.17 -25.09 9.34
C GLU A 156 -2.02 -24.10 9.69
N PRO A 157 -1.01 -24.54 10.47
CA PRO A 157 -0.17 -23.66 11.29
C PRO A 157 0.82 -22.80 10.46
N PRO A 158 1.38 -21.71 11.02
CA PRO A 158 0.69 -20.58 11.66
C PRO A 158 1.36 -19.22 11.27
N ASP A 159 0.65 -18.10 11.38
CA ASP A 159 1.33 -16.80 11.39
C ASP A 159 2.17 -16.70 12.69
N PRO A 160 3.45 -16.28 12.62
CA PRO A 160 4.42 -16.42 13.71
C PRO A 160 4.09 -15.60 14.97
N PHE A 161 3.19 -14.61 14.85
CA PHE A 161 2.78 -13.74 15.93
C PHE A 161 1.26 -13.57 15.93
N LYS A 162 0.63 -13.78 17.08
CA LYS A 162 -0.79 -13.51 17.33
C LYS A 162 -0.91 -12.67 18.60
N VAL A 163 -1.64 -11.57 18.59
CA VAL A 163 -1.91 -10.79 19.81
C VAL A 163 -3.37 -10.98 20.19
N ASP A 164 -3.61 -11.38 21.42
CA ASP A 164 -4.94 -11.62 21.97
C ASP A 164 -5.03 -11.18 23.45
N ASP A 165 -6.11 -10.48 23.80
CA ASP A 165 -6.43 -9.96 25.13
C ASP A 165 -5.25 -9.28 25.87
N ALA A 166 -4.59 -8.35 25.16
CA ALA A 166 -3.39 -7.62 25.59
C ALA A 166 -2.15 -8.49 25.88
N ARG A 167 -2.16 -9.74 25.41
CA ARG A 167 -1.03 -10.68 25.48
C ARG A 167 -0.56 -10.99 24.07
N ALA A 168 0.74 -10.85 23.85
CA ALA A 168 1.39 -11.29 22.62
C ALA A 168 1.71 -12.79 22.73
N TYR A 169 1.19 -13.56 21.79
CA TYR A 169 1.47 -14.99 21.62
C TYR A 169 2.41 -15.14 20.43
N ILE A 170 3.54 -15.81 20.66
CA ILE A 170 4.47 -16.22 19.60
C ILE A 170 4.25 -17.71 19.44
N ASN A 171 4.21 -18.18 18.19
CA ASN A 171 4.01 -19.60 17.93
C ASN A 171 5.16 -20.44 18.52
N GLU A 172 4.82 -21.54 19.19
CA GLU A 172 5.80 -22.39 19.87
C GLU A 172 6.82 -23.04 18.91
N ALA A 173 6.41 -23.40 17.69
CA ALA A 173 7.35 -23.89 16.68
C ALA A 173 8.29 -22.79 16.20
N THR A 174 7.81 -21.55 16.05
CA THR A 174 8.68 -20.39 15.76
C THR A 174 9.63 -20.10 16.91
N ILE A 175 9.18 -20.24 18.17
CA ILE A 175 10.06 -20.15 19.33
C ILE A 175 11.09 -21.27 19.26
N SER A 176 10.69 -22.52 19.05
CA SER A 176 11.59 -23.68 19.02
C SER A 176 12.66 -23.57 17.91
N ASP A 177 12.29 -23.09 16.72
CA ASP A 177 13.23 -22.87 15.62
C ASP A 177 14.22 -21.73 15.89
N ALA A 178 13.77 -20.67 16.57
CA ALA A 178 14.62 -19.55 16.99
C ALA A 178 15.36 -19.82 18.31
N THR A 179 14.98 -20.89 19.02
CA THR A 179 15.60 -21.29 20.28
C THR A 179 16.85 -22.06 19.93
N ILE A 180 18.00 -21.51 20.31
CA ILE A 180 19.24 -22.26 20.41
C ILE A 180 19.01 -23.28 21.53
N ASP A 181 18.68 -24.51 21.16
CA ASP A 181 18.30 -25.55 22.11
C ASP A 181 19.48 -25.83 23.05
N ASN A 182 19.22 -25.60 24.33
CA ASN A 182 20.07 -25.82 25.50
C ASN A 182 21.45 -25.16 25.53
N SER A 183 21.47 -24.02 26.22
CA SER A 183 22.64 -23.38 26.80
C SER A 183 23.65 -22.91 25.74
N LEU A 184 24.27 -21.75 25.93
CA LEU A 184 25.71 -21.77 25.69
C LEU A 184 26.16 -22.94 26.55
N ALA A 185 26.45 -24.12 25.95
CA ALA A 185 27.10 -25.19 26.68
C ALA A 185 28.22 -24.45 27.38
N ALA A 186 28.10 -24.33 28.70
CA ALA A 186 29.01 -23.57 29.51
C ALA A 186 30.26 -24.44 29.64
N ASN A 187 30.80 -24.86 28.49
CA ASN A 187 32.10 -25.44 28.27
C ASN A 187 33.07 -24.26 28.40
N TRP A 188 33.07 -23.66 29.59
CA TRP A 188 34.18 -22.89 30.05
C TRP A 188 35.13 -23.83 30.74
N SER A 189 36.41 -23.74 30.39
CA SER A 189 37.45 -24.54 31.03
C SER A 189 38.45 -23.61 31.70
N ILE A 190 38.90 -24.00 32.90
CA ILE A 190 40.04 -23.39 33.57
C ILE A 190 41.21 -24.34 33.43
N ARG A 191 42.29 -23.90 32.78
CA ARG A 191 43.54 -24.66 32.73
C ARG A 191 44.26 -24.49 34.07
N VAL A 192 44.49 -25.58 34.80
CA VAL A 192 45.23 -25.56 36.08
C VAL A 192 46.64 -26.13 35.89
N LYS A 193 47.65 -25.46 36.45
CA LYS A 193 49.03 -25.96 36.51
C LYS A 193 49.50 -26.07 37.97
N LEU A 194 50.42 -27.00 38.23
CA LEU A 194 51.07 -27.11 39.54
C LEU A 194 52.27 -26.16 39.60
N GLY A 195 52.30 -25.30 40.63
CA GLY A 195 53.48 -24.50 40.95
C GLY A 195 54.60 -25.33 41.57
N SER A 196 55.76 -24.70 41.78
CA SER A 196 56.99 -25.31 42.31
C SER A 196 56.86 -26.02 43.67
N TYR A 197 55.79 -25.73 44.42
CA TYR A 197 55.47 -26.37 45.71
C TYR A 197 54.26 -27.33 45.64
N GLY A 198 53.88 -27.77 44.45
CA GLY A 198 52.74 -28.67 44.24
C GLY A 198 51.37 -28.03 44.47
N ARG A 199 51.30 -26.70 44.63
CA ARG A 199 50.02 -25.99 44.78
C ARG A 199 49.42 -25.68 43.39
N PRO A 200 48.16 -26.03 43.13
CA PRO A 200 47.50 -25.69 41.87
C PRO A 200 47.22 -24.19 41.78
N TYR A 201 47.39 -23.60 40.60
CA TYR A 201 46.92 -22.25 40.27
C TYR A 201 46.28 -22.20 38.88
N ALA A 202 45.36 -21.25 38.69
CA ALA A 202 44.69 -21.04 37.41
C ALA A 202 45.64 -20.37 36.40
N ALA A 203 45.80 -20.99 35.24
CA ALA A 203 46.73 -20.59 34.19
C ALA A 203 46.05 -20.21 32.86
N GLY A 204 44.71 -20.20 32.80
CA GLY A 204 43.94 -19.75 31.63
C GLY A 204 42.44 -20.04 31.73
N PHE A 205 41.64 -19.37 30.89
CA PHE A 205 40.19 -19.48 30.76
C PHE A 205 39.80 -19.59 29.27
N GLY A 206 38.81 -20.42 28.91
CA GLY A 206 38.30 -20.54 27.53
C GLY A 206 36.80 -20.83 27.47
N MET A 207 36.15 -20.68 26.32
CA MET A 207 34.69 -20.87 26.11
C MET A 207 34.41 -21.46 24.70
N GLY A 208 33.72 -22.61 24.58
CA GLY A 208 33.28 -23.21 23.29
C GLY A 208 33.26 -24.75 23.22
N GLU A 209 32.60 -25.33 22.20
CA GLU A 209 32.38 -26.79 22.03
C GLU A 209 33.66 -27.60 21.79
N LEU A 210 33.65 -28.83 22.32
CA LEU A 210 34.69 -29.85 22.22
C LEU A 210 34.80 -30.38 20.78
N GLU A 211 35.60 -29.70 19.96
CA GLU A 211 36.63 -30.33 19.10
C GLU A 211 37.38 -29.25 18.32
N GLY A 212 38.69 -29.14 18.58
CA GLY A 212 39.63 -28.47 17.68
C GLY A 212 39.81 -26.96 17.83
N PHE A 213 40.11 -26.45 19.02
CA PHE A 213 40.64 -25.08 19.15
C PHE A 213 42.01 -25.02 19.85
N GLU A 214 43.07 -24.79 19.05
CA GLU A 214 44.38 -24.31 19.53
C GLU A 214 44.35 -22.78 19.60
N PHE A 215 44.42 -22.22 20.81
CA PHE A 215 44.76 -20.81 21.00
C PHE A 215 46.27 -20.73 21.19
N ASN A 216 47.01 -20.57 20.10
CA ASN A 216 48.42 -20.18 20.16
C ASN A 216 48.46 -18.68 20.47
N LEU A 217 48.85 -18.36 21.70
CA LEU A 217 49.33 -17.03 22.05
C LEU A 217 50.85 -17.14 22.07
N ASP A 218 51.49 -16.51 21.07
CA ASP A 218 52.88 -16.09 21.18
C ASP A 218 53.04 -15.05 22.30
#